data_AF-A0A3C0ADZ0-F1
#
_entry.id   AF-A0A3C0ADZ0-F1
#
_cell.length_a   1.000
_cell.length_b   1.000
_cell.length_c   1.000
_cell.angle_alpha   90.00
_cell.angle_beta   90.00
_cell.angle_gamma   90.00
#
_symmetry.space_group_name_H-M   'P 1'
#
loop_
_entity.id
_entity.type
_entity.pdbx_description
1 polymer ?
#
loop_
_entity_poly.entity_id
_entity_poly.type
_entity_poly.pdbx_seq_one_letter_code
_entity_poly.pdbx_strand_id
1 'polypeptide(L)' 'SRAILQGRMYVSTDDIRAVAHPVLRHRIITNFNAEAEGMTPDKIVDRLIQLISVDSSQEKLDGRL' A
#
# COMPACT_ATOMS: atom_id res chain seq x y z
N SER A 1 -2.83 10.44 10.37
CA SER A 1 -1.44 10.89 10.22
C SER A 1 -0.48 9.94 10.95
N ARG A 2 -0.15 8.78 10.35
CA ARG A 2 0.64 7.72 11.02
C ARG A 2 2.08 8.15 11.36
N ALA A 3 2.76 8.81 10.44
CA ALA A 3 4.12 9.32 10.65
C ALA A 3 4.22 10.25 11.88
N ILE A 4 3.30 11.23 11.98
CA ILE A 4 3.25 12.18 13.11
C ILE A 4 2.95 11.45 14.43
N LEU A 5 2.03 10.48 14.41
CA LEU A 5 1.73 9.65 15.59
C LEU A 5 2.92 8.79 16.02
N GLN A 6 3.90 8.56 15.14
CA GLN A 6 5.16 7.87 15.42
C GLN A 6 6.34 8.83 15.65
N GLY A 7 6.08 10.13 15.81
CA GLY A 7 7.12 11.14 16.06
C GLY A 7 8.00 11.47 14.85
N ARG A 8 7.67 10.97 13.66
CA ARG A 8 8.40 11.28 12.43
C ARG A 8 7.76 12.48 11.72
N MET A 9 8.61 13.40 11.27
CA MET A 9 8.20 14.60 10.53
C MET A 9 8.11 14.35 9.01
N TYR A 10 8.40 13.13 8.56
CA TYR A 10 8.34 12.70 7.17
C TYR A 10 7.54 11.40 7.05
N VAL A 11 6.91 11.22 5.89
CA VAL A 11 6.16 10.00 5.56
C VAL A 11 7.12 8.99 4.97
N SER A 12 7.10 7.76 5.49
CA SER A 12 7.84 6.62 4.93
C SER A 12 6.94 5.77 4.06
N THR A 13 7.53 4.94 3.21
CA THR A 13 6.79 3.94 2.43
C THR A 13 5.98 2.97 3.30
N ASP A 14 6.45 2.65 4.50
CA ASP A 14 5.73 1.81 5.46
C ASP A 14 4.46 2.49 6.01
N ASP A 15 4.44 3.82 6.11
CA ASP A 15 3.22 4.54 6.49
C ASP A 15 2.14 4.42 5.43
N ILE A 16 2.55 4.46 4.16
CA ILE A 16 1.64 4.32 3.01
C ILE A 16 1.10 2.89 2.96
N ARG A 17 1.98 1.89 3.09
CA ARG A 17 1.57 0.46 3.15
C ARG A 17 0.57 0.20 4.28
N ALA A 18 0.80 0.78 5.46
CA ALA A 18 -0.07 0.59 6.63
C ALA A 18 -1.51 1.12 6.43
N VAL A 19 -1.72 2.08 5.53
CA VAL A 19 -3.04 2.66 5.24
C VAL A 19 -3.62 2.20 3.90
N ALA A 20 -2.91 1.38 3.13
CA ALA A 20 -3.29 0.98 1.78
C ALA A 20 -4.65 0.27 1.73
N HIS A 21 -4.87 -0.75 2.58
CA HIS A 21 -6.16 -1.46 2.63
C HIS A 21 -7.36 -0.56 2.95
N PRO A 22 -7.39 0.17 4.08
CA PRO A 22 -8.57 0.98 4.41
C PRO A 22 -8.84 2.10 3.39
N VAL A 23 -7.82 2.58 2.68
CA VAL A 23 -7.98 3.61 1.63
C VAL A 23 -8.53 3.02 0.33
N LEU A 24 -8.06 1.83 -0.08
CA LEU A 24 -8.33 1.26 -1.41
C LEU A 24 -9.46 0.23 -1.43
N ARG A 25 -9.79 -0.41 -0.31
CA ARG A 25 -10.78 -1.50 -0.23
C ARG A 25 -12.13 -1.17 -0.87
N HIS A 26 -12.63 0.05 -0.66
CA HIS A 26 -13.91 0.50 -1.21
C HIS A 26 -13.77 1.29 -2.51
N ARG A 27 -12.53 1.41 -3.04
CA ARG A 27 -12.21 2.14 -4.27
C ARG A 27 -11.89 1.22 -5.45
N ILE A 28 -11.84 -0.08 -5.22
CA ILE A 28 -11.58 -1.10 -6.23
C ILE A 28 -12.87 -1.89 -6.41
N ILE A 29 -13.35 -1.95 -7.65
CA ILE A 29 -14.53 -2.72 -8.04
C ILE A 29 -14.06 -3.90 -8.88
N THR A 30 -14.40 -5.11 -8.43
CA THR A 30 -14.14 -6.35 -9.16
C THR A 30 -15.17 -6.54 -10.27
N ASN A 31 -14.77 -7.21 -11.35
CA ASN A 31 -15.71 -7.66 -12.37
C ASN A 31 -16.23 -9.07 -12.02
N PHE A 32 -17.29 -9.51 -12.70
CA PHE A 32 -17.93 -10.80 -12.44
C PHE A 32 -16.96 -11.99 -12.51
N ASN A 33 -16.04 -11.99 -13.49
CA ASN A 33 -15.07 -13.07 -13.63
C ASN A 33 -14.11 -13.14 -12.43
N ALA A 34 -13.62 -11.98 -11.97
CA ALA A 34 -12.77 -11.89 -10.79
C ALA A 34 -13.52 -12.34 -9.53
N GLU A 35 -14.79 -11.96 -9.36
CA GLU A 35 -15.61 -12.42 -8.24
C GLU A 35 -15.83 -13.93 -8.26
N ALA A 36 -16.09 -14.52 -9.44
CA ALA A 36 -16.23 -15.96 -9.62
C ALA A 36 -14.94 -16.73 -9.27
N GLU A 37 -13.77 -16.13 -9.51
CA GLU A 37 -12.46 -16.66 -9.09
C GLU A 37 -12.15 -16.39 -7.61
N GLY A 38 -13.07 -15.76 -6.87
CA GLY A 38 -12.88 -15.41 -5.47
C GLY A 38 -11.84 -14.30 -5.25
N MET A 39 -11.59 -13.45 -6.25
CA MET A 39 -10.81 -12.23 -6.05
C MET A 39 -11.61 -11.22 -5.23
N THR A 40 -10.92 -10.63 -4.26
CA THR A 40 -11.45 -9.56 -3.42
C THR A 40 -10.60 -8.31 -3.61
N PRO A 41 -11.15 -7.10 -3.36
CA PRO A 41 -10.36 -5.87 -3.34
C PRO A 41 -9.10 -5.98 -2.47
N ASP A 42 -9.19 -6.66 -1.32
CA ASP A 42 -8.05 -6.86 -0.42
C ASP A 42 -6.95 -7.71 -1.09
N LYS A 43 -7.30 -8.82 -1.75
CA LYS A 43 -6.34 -9.65 -2.48
C LYS A 43 -5.66 -8.88 -3.61
N ILE A 44 -6.38 -7.98 -4.27
CA ILE A 44 -5.82 -7.11 -5.31
C ILE A 44 -4.82 -6.13 -4.70
N VAL A 45 -5.19 -5.49 -3.58
CA VAL A 45 -4.31 -4.55 -2.87
C VAL A 45 -3.03 -5.25 -2.40
N ASP A 46 -3.14 -6.44 -1.81
CA ASP A 46 -1.98 -7.25 -1.39
C ASP A 46 -1.04 -7.53 -2.57
N ARG A 47 -1.60 -7.95 -3.69
CA ARG A 47 -0.82 -8.23 -4.90
C ARG A 47 -0.13 -6.99 -5.44
N LEU A 48 -0.78 -5.83 -5.41
CA LEU A 48 -0.20 -4.57 -5.86
C LEU A 48 0.97 -4.14 -4.97
N ILE A 49 0.84 -4.26 -3.64
CA ILE A 49 1.91 -3.94 -2.70
C ILE A 49 3.12 -4.84 -2.89
N GLN A 50 2.90 -6.12 -3.20
CA GLN A 50 3.99 -7.07 -3.46
C GLN A 50 4.66 -6.84 -4.83
N LEU A 51 3.88 -6.48 -5.84
CA LEU A 51 4.38 -6.29 -7.21
C LEU A 51 5.20 -5.01 -7.34
N ILE A 52 4.82 -3.95 -6.63
CA ILE A 52 5.50 -2.66 -6.69
C ILE A 52 6.52 -2.61 -5.55
N SER A 53 7.77 -2.95 -5.88
CA SER A 53 8.90 -2.68 -4.99
C SER A 53 9.15 -1.17 -4.88
N VAL A 54 9.59 -0.73 -3.71
CA VAL A 54 10.05 0.65 -3.55
C VAL A 54 11.31 0.79 -4.40
N ASP A 55 11.29 1.76 -5.30
CA ASP A 55 12.43 2.05 -6.15
C ASP A 55 13.67 2.30 -5.27
N SER A 56 14.77 1.61 -5.56
CA SER A 56 16.07 1.81 -4.91
C SER A 56 16.57 3.28 -4.96
N SER A 57 16.01 4.08 -5.87
CA SER A 57 16.23 5.53 -5.94
C SER A 57 15.55 6.31 -4.80
N GLN A 58 14.46 5.77 -4.22
CA GLN A 58 13.74 6.33 -3.09
C GLN A 58 14.27 5.87 -1.73
N GLU A 59 14.89 4.68 -1.62
CA GLU A 59 15.54 4.23 -0.38
C GLU A 59 16.61 5.22 0.12
N LYS A 60 17.27 5.94 -0.80
CA LYS A 60 18.27 6.98 -0.48
C LYS A 60 17.66 8.22 0.20
N LEU A 61 16.36 8.47 0.02
CA LEU A 61 15.66 9.64 0.57
C LEU A 61 15.04 9.36 1.94
N ASP A 62 14.71 8.10 2.25
CA ASP A 62 14.08 7.68 3.52
C ASP A 62 15.05 7.60 4.72
N GLY A 63 16.31 8.03 4.54
CA GLY A 63 17.23 8.35 5.64
C GLY A 63 17.77 7.15 6.42
N ARG A 64 17.92 5.98 5.78
CA ARG A 64 18.62 4.83 6.36
C ARG A 64 20.04 4.69 5.83
N LEU A 65 20.86 5.73 6.07
CA LEU A 65 22.33 5.68 6.16
C LEU A 65 22.77 6.71 7.20
#